data_AF-A0A5E4DBS7-F1
#
_entry.id   AF-A0A5E4DBS7-F1
#
_cell.length_a   1.000
_cell.length_b   1.000
_cell.length_c   1.000
_cell.angle_alpha   90.00
_cell.angle_beta   90.00
_cell.angle_gamma   90.00
#
_symmetry.space_group_name_H-M   'P 1'
#
loop_
_entity.id
_entity.type
_entity.pdbx_description
1 polymer ?
#
loop_
_entity_poly.entity_id
_entity_poly.type
_entity_poly.pdbx_seq_one_letter_code
_entity_poly.pdbx_strand_id
1 'polypeptide(L)' 'AVDLLLKAIMRTMWFAGGFHHVVVKGQRALPTEATILTLAPHSSYFDAIPVTMTMSSIVMKAESRDIPIWG' A
#
# COMPACT_ATOMS: atom_id res chain seq x y z
N ALA A 1 -6.16 -5.47 17.70
CA ALA A 1 -7.36 -6.11 17.11
C ALA A 1 -7.78 -5.41 15.82
N VAL A 2 -7.98 -4.09 15.86
CA VAL A 2 -8.36 -3.25 14.70
C VAL A 2 -7.35 -3.34 13.55
N ASP A 3 -6.04 -3.28 13.83
CA ASP A 3 -5.01 -3.35 12.77
C ASP A 3 -5.01 -4.68 12.00
N LEU A 4 -5.29 -5.79 12.70
CA LEU A 4 -5.36 -7.11 12.08
C LEU A 4 -6.58 -7.20 11.15
N LEU A 5 -7.72 -6.65 11.61
CA LEU A 5 -8.95 -6.58 10.82
C LEU A 5 -8.76 -5.71 9.57
N LEU A 6 -8.15 -4.53 9.71
CA LEU A 6 -7.84 -3.65 8.59
C LEU A 6 -6.90 -4.31 7.59
N LYS A 7 -5.84 -4.99 8.05
CA LYS A 7 -4.94 -5.75 7.16
C LYS A 7 -5.68 -6.85 6.41
N ALA A 8 -6.59 -7.56 7.07
CA ALA A 8 -7.39 -8.61 6.44
C ALA A 8 -8.34 -8.05 5.37
N ILE A 9 -9.02 -6.94 5.66
CA ILE A 9 -9.91 -6.25 4.71
C ILE A 9 -9.12 -5.77 3.49
N MET A 10 -7.99 -5.08 3.71
CA MET A 10 -7.14 -4.59 2.61
C MET A 10 -6.63 -5.74 1.75
N ARG A 11 -6.17 -6.85 2.36
CA ARG A 11 -5.74 -8.03 1.61
C ARG A 11 -6.87 -8.66 0.80
N THR A 12 -8.07 -8.71 1.35
CA THR A 12 -9.26 -9.28 0.68
C THR A 12 -9.69 -8.42 -0.51
N MET A 13 -9.63 -7.09 -0.36
CA MET A 13 -9.92 -6.14 -1.44
C MET A 13 -8.99 -6.36 -2.65
N TRP A 14 -7.68 -6.47 -2.42
CA TRP A 14 -6.72 -6.71 -3.51
C TRP A 14 -6.82 -8.11 -4.09
N PHE A 15 -7.15 -9.10 -3.26
CA PHE A 15 -7.45 -10.45 -3.72
C PHE A 15 -8.65 -10.45 -4.68
N ALA A 16 -9.72 -9.70 -4.36
CA ALA A 16 -10.87 -9.54 -5.25
C ALA A 16 -10.53 -8.78 -6.54
N GLY A 17 -9.56 -7.85 -6.50
CA GLY A 17 -9.02 -7.15 -7.66
C GLY A 17 -8.05 -7.96 -8.53
N GLY A 18 -7.85 -9.26 -8.26
CA GLY A 18 -6.98 -10.15 -9.04
C GLY A 18 -5.51 -10.21 -8.59
N PHE A 19 -5.14 -9.46 -7.55
CA PHE A 19 -3.78 -9.44 -7.00
C PHE A 19 -3.61 -10.53 -5.93
N HIS A 20 -3.63 -11.78 -6.39
CA HIS A 20 -3.48 -12.92 -5.50
C HIS A 20 -2.05 -13.07 -4.98
N HIS A 21 -1.06 -12.81 -5.85
CA HIS A 21 0.35 -13.06 -5.61
C HIS A 21 1.15 -11.74 -5.63
N VAL A 22 1.57 -11.28 -4.45
CA VAL A 22 2.49 -10.14 -4.29
C VAL A 22 3.82 -10.69 -3.81
N VAL A 23 4.86 -10.56 -4.63
CA VAL A 23 6.21 -11.02 -4.30
C VAL A 23 7.04 -9.85 -3.82
N VAL A 24 7.56 -9.95 -2.59
CA VAL A 24 8.55 -9.00 -2.08
C VAL A 24 9.91 -9.40 -2.62
N LYS A 25 10.54 -8.49 -3.37
CA LYS A 25 11.94 -8.65 -3.79
C LYS A 25 12.85 -8.02 -2.73
N GLY A 26 13.84 -8.78 -2.25
CA GLY A 26 14.76 -8.33 -1.20
C GLY A 26 14.20 -8.48 0.22
N GLN A 27 14.86 -7.84 1.18
CA GLN A 27 14.43 -7.83 2.59
C GLN A 27 13.77 -6.50 2.94
N ARG A 28 12.58 -6.58 3.54
CA ARG A 28 11.89 -5.40 4.06
C ARG A 28 12.62 -4.92 5.33
N ALA A 29 13.12 -3.68 5.29
CA ALA A 29 13.73 -3.04 6.46
C ALA A 29 12.70 -2.91 7.59
N LEU A 30 13.19 -3.02 8.83
CA LEU A 30 12.35 -2.78 10.00
C LEU A 30 11.95 -1.29 10.04
N PRO A 31 10.78 -0.94 10.60
CA PRO A 31 10.39 0.46 10.79
C PRO A 31 11.42 1.28 11.59
N THR A 32 12.25 0.61 12.41
CA THR A 32 13.35 1.23 13.17
C THR A 32 14.57 1.58 12.32
N GLU A 33 14.71 0.97 11.14
CA GLU A 33 15.84 1.14 10.23
C GLU A 33 15.51 2.07 9.04
N ALA A 34 14.22 2.17 8.69
CA ALA A 34 13.72 3.00 7.59
C ALA A 34 12.50 3.83 8.05
N THR A 35 12.76 4.77 8.95
CA THR A 35 11.73 5.33 9.84
C THR A 35 10.68 6.20 9.14
N ILE A 36 10.96 6.85 8.00
CA ILE A 36 10.06 7.94 7.55
C ILE A 36 9.79 8.02 6.03
N LEU A 37 10.68 7.53 5.16
CA LEU A 37 10.52 7.75 3.72
C LEU A 37 10.86 6.51 2.90
N THR A 38 9.84 5.72 2.56
CA THR A 38 9.93 4.71 1.50
C THR A 38 9.62 5.37 0.15
N LEU A 39 10.65 5.60 -0.66
CA LEU A 39 10.51 6.06 -2.04
C LEU A 39 10.30 4.85 -2.95
N ALA A 40 9.11 4.72 -3.53
CA ALA A 40 8.85 3.81 -4.63
C ALA A 40 8.73 4.61 -5.94
N PRO A 41 9.28 4.15 -7.07
CA PRO A 41 9.04 4.78 -8.37
C PRO A 41 7.53 4.80 -8.64
N HIS A 42 6.98 5.98 -8.91
CA HIS A 42 5.56 6.14 -9.22
C HIS A 42 5.31 5.61 -10.63
N SER A 43 5.01 4.32 -10.73
CA SER A 43 4.87 3.63 -12.02
C SER A 43 3.42 3.27 -12.33
N SER A 44 2.54 3.23 -11.32
CA SER A 44 1.12 2.93 -11.48
C SER A 44 0.29 3.29 -10.25
N TYR A 45 -1.03 3.48 -10.39
CA TYR A 45 -1.97 3.58 -9.26
C TYR A 45 -1.92 2.36 -8.31
N PHE A 46 -1.45 1.20 -8.80
CA PHE A 46 -1.26 -0.01 -7.99
C PHE A 46 -0.15 0.10 -6.93
N ASP A 47 0.60 1.20 -6.88
CA ASP A 47 1.52 1.52 -5.77
C ASP A 47 0.79 1.60 -4.41
N ALA A 48 -0.54 1.75 -4.41
CA ALA A 48 -1.37 1.67 -3.20
C ALA A 48 -1.41 0.25 -2.56
N ILE A 49 -1.14 -0.81 -3.33
CA ILE A 49 -1.12 -2.20 -2.82
C ILE A 49 -0.08 -2.37 -1.72
N PRO A 50 1.22 -2.12 -1.96
CA PRO A 50 2.22 -2.26 -0.91
C PRO A 50 1.94 -1.32 0.26
N VAL A 51 1.48 -0.09 0.03
CA VAL A 51 1.21 0.86 1.13
C VAL A 51 0.09 0.37 2.05
N THR A 52 -1.01 -0.12 1.50
CA THR A 52 -2.13 -0.66 2.31
C THR A 52 -1.76 -1.96 3.01
N MET A 53 -0.84 -2.76 2.45
CA MET A 53 -0.29 -3.94 3.13
C MET A 53 0.67 -3.59 4.27
N THR A 54 1.41 -2.48 4.16
CA THR A 54 2.36 -2.03 5.17
C THR A 54 1.79 -1.08 6.21
N MET A 55 0.55 -0.58 6.00
CA MET A 55 -0.08 0.48 6.79
C MET A 55 0.77 1.77 6.82
N SER A 56 1.44 2.07 5.71
CA SER A 56 2.26 3.28 5.59
C SER A 56 1.40 4.51 5.31
N SER A 57 1.86 5.69 5.73
CA SER A 57 1.29 6.96 5.28
C SER A 57 1.70 7.24 3.83
N ILE A 58 0.81 7.87 3.06
CA ILE A 58 1.06 8.30 1.68
C ILE A 58 1.09 9.82 1.63
N VAL A 59 2.07 10.39 0.92
CA VAL A 59 2.02 11.79 0.48
C VAL A 59 1.51 11.79 -0.95
N MET A 60 0.38 12.45 -1.19
CA MET A 60 -0.24 12.55 -2.52
C MET A 60 -0.55 14.01 -2.85
N LYS A 61 -0.77 14.31 -4.14
CA LYS A 61 -1.20 15.63 -4.60
C LYS A 61 -2.56 15.98 -3.99
N ALA A 62 -2.81 17.25 -3.68
CA ALA A 62 -4.07 17.66 -3.06
C ALA A 62 -5.27 17.39 -3.98
N GLU A 63 -5.06 17.54 -5.29
CA GLU A 63 -6.02 17.26 -6.36
C GLU A 63 -6.36 15.76 -6.46
N SER A 64 -5.54 14.89 -5.86
CA SER A 64 -5.83 13.45 -5.81
C SER A 64 -6.97 13.09 -4.86
N ARG A 65 -7.42 14.04 -4.03
CA ARG A 65 -8.55 13.85 -3.09
C ARG A 65 -9.88 13.56 -3.81
N ASP A 66 -10.07 14.12 -5.00
CA ASP A 66 -11.34 14.07 -5.72
C ASP A 66 -11.36 13.00 -6.83
N ILE A 67 -10.27 12.25 -6.99
CA ILE A 67 -10.18 11.19 -8.00
C ILE A 67 -10.96 9.98 -7.48
N PRO A 68 -11.91 9.42 -8.26
CA PRO A 68 -12.61 8.21 -7.86
C PRO A 68 -11.64 7.05 -7.60
N ILE A 69 -12.06 6.12 -6.74
CA ILE A 69 -11.28 4.93 -6.32
C ILE A 69 -10.84 4.07 -7.53
N TRP A 70 -11.51 4.23 -8.67
CA TRP A 70 -11.18 3.61 -9.95
C TRP A 70 -11.20 4.67 -11.06
N GLY A 71 -10.10 4.77 -11.81
CA GLY A 71 -9.89 5.67 -12.94
C GLY A 71 -8.75 5.20 -13.82
#